data_AF-A0A3D9IXK7-F1
#
_entry.id   AF-A0A3D9IXK7-F1
#
_cell.length_a   1.000
_cell.length_b   1.000
_cell.length_c   1.000
_cell.angle_alpha   90.00
_cell.angle_beta   90.00
_cell.angle_gamma   90.00
#
_symmetry.space_group_name_H-M   'P 1'
#
loop_
_entity.id
_entity.type
_entity.pdbx_description
1 polymer ?
#
loop_
_entity_poly.entity_id
_entity_poly.type
_entity_poly.pdbx_seq_one_letter_code
_entity_poly.pdbx_strand_id
1 'polypeptide(L)'
;MRQGLIIAGLGLAVWAVPTLFFLLFGDWVLLEVGEAYFGTSLFLLEMLSFLLLIGLALIVRLRLVKERGSAARFGYAAAVIGLLLNAFVVWHRDSVFSSFTEGQHHAYAVWMTFAYVLTLVVPVIVDRFVREPAEAKGPLATAAVPDPIAEEPLDSEAEGTSKEQDQGQQAPQ
;
A
#
# COMPACT_ATOMS: atom_id res chain seq x y z
N MET A 1 -3.63 3.66 21.13
CA MET A 1 -5.06 4.05 21.14
C MET A 1 -5.42 5.07 20.05
N ARG A 2 -4.69 6.19 19.89
CA ARG A 2 -5.03 7.27 18.91
C ARG A 2 -5.14 6.79 17.45
N GLN A 3 -4.24 5.93 17.00
CA GLN A 3 -4.20 5.45 15.62
C GLN A 3 -5.42 4.58 15.25
N GLY A 4 -5.92 3.76 16.19
CA GLY A 4 -7.14 2.96 15.96
C GLY A 4 -8.39 3.82 15.81
N LEU A 5 -8.51 4.89 16.60
CA LEU A 5 -9.60 5.88 16.50
C LEU A 5 -9.60 6.59 15.14
N ILE A 6 -8.41 6.95 14.63
CA ILE A 6 -8.28 7.58 13.32
C ILE A 6 -8.70 6.62 12.20
N ILE A 7 -8.23 5.36 12.25
CA ILE A 7 -8.58 4.34 11.25
C ILE A 7 -10.08 4.05 11.27
N ALA A 8 -10.67 3.91 12.45
CA ALA A 8 -12.10 3.67 12.61
C ALA A 8 -12.94 4.86 12.12
N GLY A 9 -12.56 6.10 12.50
CA GLY A 9 -13.23 7.31 12.02
C GLY A 9 -13.12 7.49 10.52
N LEU A 10 -11.99 7.11 9.92
CA LEU A 10 -11.80 7.16 8.49
C LEU A 10 -12.59 6.06 7.77
N GLY A 11 -12.69 4.85 8.33
CA GLY A 11 -13.57 3.80 7.83
C GLY A 11 -15.04 4.20 7.89
N LEU A 12 -15.46 4.87 8.96
CA LEU A 12 -16.80 5.46 9.06
C LEU A 12 -17.02 6.52 7.98
N ALA A 13 -16.04 7.39 7.72
CA ALA A 13 -16.12 8.38 6.66
C ALA A 13 -16.22 7.73 5.26
N VAL A 14 -15.45 6.66 5.00
CA VAL A 14 -15.53 5.86 3.75
C VAL A 14 -16.92 5.30 3.52
N TRP A 15 -17.62 4.92 4.57
CA TRP A 15 -18.99 4.43 4.46
C TRP A 15 -20.01 5.59 4.37
N ALA A 16 -19.84 6.62 5.19
CA ALA A 16 -20.81 7.70 5.32
C ALA A 16 -20.89 8.57 4.06
N VAL A 17 -19.75 8.86 3.42
CA VAL A 17 -19.69 9.68 2.21
C VAL A 17 -20.52 9.10 1.05
N PRO A 18 -20.30 7.84 0.61
CA PRO A 18 -21.12 7.25 -0.45
C PRO A 18 -22.57 7.07 0.01
N THR A 19 -22.82 6.63 1.25
CA THR A 19 -24.20 6.49 1.76
C THR A 19 -24.98 7.81 1.65
N LEU A 20 -24.35 8.92 2.06
CA LEU A 20 -24.94 10.25 1.94
C LEU A 20 -25.10 10.67 0.47
N PHE A 21 -24.12 10.38 -0.38
CA PHE A 21 -24.22 10.63 -1.83
C PHE A 21 -25.45 9.93 -2.45
N PHE A 22 -25.69 8.66 -2.13
CA PHE A 22 -26.90 7.95 -2.59
C PHE A 22 -28.18 8.49 -1.95
N LEU A 23 -28.12 8.97 -0.72
CA LEU A 23 -29.28 9.55 -0.07
C LEU A 23 -29.71 10.87 -0.76
N LEU A 24 -28.76 11.66 -1.27
CA LEU A 24 -29.04 12.92 -1.97
C LEU A 24 -29.28 12.76 -3.47
N PHE A 25 -28.51 11.91 -4.14
CA PHE A 25 -28.46 11.81 -5.61
C PHE A 25 -28.83 10.43 -6.13
N GLY A 26 -29.12 9.48 -5.25
CA GLY A 26 -29.34 8.08 -5.59
C GLY A 26 -30.42 7.86 -6.63
N ASP A 27 -31.56 8.54 -6.48
CA ASP A 27 -32.67 8.44 -7.43
C ASP A 27 -32.28 8.83 -8.87
N TRP A 28 -31.34 9.75 -9.01
CA TRP A 28 -30.91 10.27 -10.32
C TRP A 28 -29.72 9.50 -10.89
N VAL A 29 -28.81 9.06 -10.03
CA VAL A 29 -27.54 8.42 -10.43
C VAL A 29 -27.70 6.92 -10.59
N LEU A 30 -28.57 6.29 -9.82
CA LEU A 30 -28.77 4.85 -9.77
C LEU A 30 -30.04 4.48 -10.54
N LEU A 31 -29.85 3.94 -11.74
CA LEU A 31 -30.95 3.48 -12.57
C LEU A 31 -31.47 2.13 -12.09
N GLU A 32 -32.75 1.88 -12.35
CA GLU A 32 -33.41 0.61 -12.02
C GLU A 32 -32.85 -0.57 -12.84
N VAL A 33 -32.91 -1.75 -12.23
CA VAL A 33 -32.58 -3.01 -12.90
C VAL A 33 -33.62 -3.30 -13.98
N GLY A 34 -33.24 -3.16 -15.25
CA GLY A 34 -34.13 -3.35 -16.40
C GLY A 34 -34.12 -2.18 -17.39
N GLU A 35 -33.59 -1.03 -16.98
CA GLU A 35 -33.40 0.14 -17.83
C GLU A 35 -32.25 -0.05 -18.83
N ALA A 36 -32.39 0.47 -20.04
CA ALA A 36 -31.42 0.30 -21.14
C ALA A 36 -30.02 0.81 -20.80
N TYR A 37 -29.93 1.82 -19.92
CA TYR A 37 -28.69 2.47 -19.51
C TYR A 37 -28.18 2.03 -18.14
N PHE A 38 -28.78 1.02 -17.53
CA PHE A 38 -28.40 0.50 -16.20
C PHE A 38 -26.90 0.19 -16.11
N GLY A 39 -26.36 -0.55 -17.08
CA GLY A 39 -24.94 -0.91 -17.10
C GLY A 39 -24.00 0.29 -17.21
N THR A 40 -24.38 1.31 -17.99
CA THR A 40 -23.60 2.54 -18.13
C THR A 40 -23.58 3.35 -16.84
N SER A 41 -24.75 3.52 -16.20
CA SER A 41 -24.85 4.14 -14.87
C SER A 41 -23.95 3.39 -13.89
N LEU A 42 -24.12 2.07 -13.76
CA LEU A 42 -23.33 1.26 -12.83
C LEU A 42 -21.82 1.37 -13.08
N PHE A 43 -21.40 1.37 -14.34
CA PHE A 43 -19.99 1.56 -14.71
C PHE A 43 -19.46 2.95 -14.34
N LEU A 44 -20.25 4.01 -14.53
CA LEU A 44 -19.88 5.37 -14.12
C LEU A 44 -19.72 5.48 -12.59
N LEU A 45 -20.66 4.89 -11.84
CA LEU A 45 -20.59 4.86 -10.38
C LEU A 45 -19.38 4.06 -9.90
N GLU A 46 -19.09 2.94 -10.55
CA GLU A 46 -17.92 2.12 -10.26
C GLU A 46 -16.62 2.89 -10.54
N MET A 47 -16.52 3.57 -11.68
CA MET A 47 -15.38 4.42 -12.02
C MET A 47 -15.19 5.57 -11.02
N LEU A 48 -16.29 6.23 -10.62
CA LEU A 48 -16.23 7.27 -9.60
C LEU A 48 -15.75 6.72 -8.25
N SER A 49 -16.27 5.56 -7.84
CA SER A 49 -15.89 4.88 -6.60
C SER A 49 -14.42 4.49 -6.61
N PHE A 50 -13.96 3.94 -7.73
CA PHE A 50 -12.56 3.59 -7.95
C PHE A 50 -11.64 4.81 -7.83
N LEU A 51 -12.00 5.93 -8.46
CA LEU A 51 -11.23 7.17 -8.41
C LEU A 51 -11.17 7.76 -6.99
N LEU A 52 -12.30 7.75 -6.27
CA LEU A 52 -12.37 8.17 -4.86
C LEU A 52 -11.52 7.27 -3.97
N LEU A 53 -11.57 5.96 -4.15
CA LEU A 53 -10.77 5.00 -3.39
C LEU A 53 -9.27 5.18 -3.63
N ILE A 54 -8.84 5.43 -4.87
CA ILE A 54 -7.45 5.75 -5.18
C ILE A 54 -7.04 7.05 -4.47
N GLY A 55 -7.83 8.11 -4.63
CA GLY A 55 -7.58 9.40 -3.99
C GLY A 55 -7.44 9.25 -2.47
N LEU A 56 -8.34 8.49 -1.85
CA LEU A 56 -8.29 8.24 -0.42
C LEU A 56 -7.10 7.37 0.00
N ALA A 57 -6.81 6.30 -0.72
CA ALA A 57 -5.65 5.44 -0.46
C ALA A 57 -4.33 6.24 -0.53
N LEU A 58 -4.23 7.16 -1.50
CA LEU A 58 -3.11 8.10 -1.60
C LEU A 58 -3.09 9.07 -0.42
N ILE A 59 -4.22 9.69 -0.05
CA ILE A 59 -4.28 10.61 1.10
C ILE A 59 -3.86 9.89 2.40
N VAL A 60 -4.33 8.66 2.64
CA VAL A 60 -3.96 7.88 3.82
C VAL A 60 -2.45 7.62 3.85
N ARG A 61 -1.88 7.21 2.72
CA ARG A 61 -0.46 6.88 2.62
C ARG A 61 0.46 8.10 2.64
N LEU A 62 0.09 9.19 1.96
CA LEU A 62 0.90 10.41 1.89
C LEU A 62 0.75 11.28 3.14
N ARG A 63 -0.45 11.36 3.73
CA ARG A 63 -0.77 12.35 4.76
C ARG A 63 -0.89 11.77 6.17
N LEU A 64 -1.36 10.52 6.33
CA LEU A 64 -1.70 9.99 7.66
C LEU A 64 -0.64 9.04 8.24
N VAL A 65 -0.11 8.10 7.46
CA VAL A 65 0.84 7.10 8.00
C VAL A 65 1.89 6.74 6.95
N LYS A 66 3.13 7.19 7.16
CA LYS A 66 4.31 6.86 6.32
C LYS A 66 4.86 5.45 6.60
N GLU A 67 4.07 4.59 7.26
CA GLU A 67 4.46 3.22 7.63
C GLU A 67 3.93 2.19 6.64
N ARG A 68 4.74 1.15 6.43
CA ARG A 68 4.48 0.04 5.50
C ARG A 68 3.17 -0.68 5.83
N GLY A 69 2.32 -0.90 4.81
CA GLY A 69 1.10 -1.72 4.95
C GLY A 69 -0.08 -1.04 5.65
N SER A 70 0.00 0.26 5.94
CA SER A 70 -1.09 0.98 6.62
C SER A 70 -2.33 1.14 5.73
N ALA A 71 -2.17 1.25 4.41
CA ALA A 71 -3.29 1.40 3.48
C ALA A 71 -4.14 0.12 3.39
N ALA A 72 -3.52 -1.06 3.37
CA ALA A 72 -4.24 -2.33 3.35
C ALA A 72 -5.02 -2.59 4.65
N ARG A 73 -4.41 -2.29 5.81
CA ARG A 73 -5.11 -2.38 7.11
C ARG A 73 -6.28 -1.41 7.20
N PHE A 74 -6.12 -0.22 6.63
CA PHE A 74 -7.20 0.76 6.52
C PHE A 74 -8.34 0.23 5.64
N GLY A 75 -8.04 -0.28 4.44
CA GLY A 75 -9.05 -0.86 3.56
C GLY A 75 -9.84 -1.99 4.23
N TYR A 76 -9.15 -2.86 4.97
CA TYR A 76 -9.79 -3.94 5.72
C TYR A 76 -10.70 -3.40 6.85
N ALA A 77 -10.21 -2.46 7.66
CA ALA A 77 -11.00 -1.86 8.73
C ALA A 77 -12.22 -1.10 8.19
N ALA A 78 -12.05 -0.35 7.09
CA ALA A 78 -13.12 0.34 6.40
C ALA A 78 -14.16 -0.64 5.84
N ALA A 79 -13.73 -1.76 5.25
CA ALA A 79 -14.64 -2.78 4.77
C ALA A 79 -15.43 -3.44 5.91
N VAL A 80 -14.79 -3.79 7.03
CA VAL A 80 -15.47 -4.41 8.18
C VAL A 80 -16.51 -3.46 8.78
N ILE A 81 -16.12 -2.22 9.06
CA ILE A 81 -17.01 -1.20 9.63
C ILE A 81 -18.14 -0.87 8.65
N GLY A 82 -17.78 -0.68 7.38
CA GLY A 82 -18.72 -0.41 6.30
C GLY A 82 -19.74 -1.54 6.16
N LEU A 83 -19.31 -2.79 6.05
CA LEU A 83 -20.21 -3.94 5.88
C LEU A 83 -21.22 -4.06 7.02
N LEU A 84 -20.76 -3.86 8.27
CA LEU A 84 -21.63 -3.88 9.45
C LEU A 84 -22.69 -2.78 9.38
N LEU A 85 -22.29 -1.54 9.08
CA LEU A 85 -23.21 -0.41 8.94
C LEU A 85 -24.14 -0.58 7.74
N ASN A 86 -23.64 -1.14 6.65
CA ASN A 86 -24.42 -1.33 5.44
C ASN A 86 -25.44 -2.45 5.59
N ALA A 87 -25.16 -3.48 6.38
CA ALA A 87 -26.15 -4.47 6.76
C ALA A 87 -27.34 -3.81 7.48
N PHE A 88 -27.08 -2.83 8.35
CA PHE A 88 -28.13 -2.06 9.01
C PHE A 88 -28.92 -1.19 8.02
N VAL A 89 -28.23 -0.55 7.07
CA VAL A 89 -28.87 0.23 5.99
C VAL A 89 -29.76 -0.64 5.13
N VAL A 90 -29.30 -1.82 4.72
CA VAL A 90 -30.07 -2.75 3.89
C VAL A 90 -31.25 -3.33 4.66
N TRP A 91 -31.10 -3.57 5.97
CA TRP A 91 -32.20 -3.98 6.84
C TRP A 91 -33.29 -2.91 6.92
N HIS A 92 -32.90 -1.64 7.05
CA HIS A 92 -33.82 -0.49 7.15
C HIS A 92 -33.92 0.29 5.83
N ARG A 93 -33.81 -0.41 4.70
CA ARG A 93 -33.65 0.22 3.38
C ARG A 93 -34.76 1.21 3.03
N ASP A 94 -36.00 0.89 3.40
CA ASP A 94 -37.17 1.73 3.12
C ASP A 94 -37.18 3.01 3.97
N SER A 95 -36.52 2.99 5.14
CA SER A 95 -36.38 4.16 6.02
C SER A 95 -35.16 5.01 5.68
N VAL A 96 -34.06 4.40 5.24
CA VAL A 96 -32.81 5.10 4.90
C VAL A 96 -32.88 5.70 3.50
N PHE A 97 -33.45 4.97 2.54
CA PHE A 97 -33.62 5.39 1.15
C PHE A 97 -35.11 5.39 0.79
N SER A 98 -35.89 6.25 1.44
CA SER A 98 -37.34 6.33 1.25
C SER A 98 -37.77 6.76 -0.16
N SER A 99 -36.85 7.34 -0.94
CA SER A 99 -37.08 7.75 -2.32
C SER A 99 -36.82 6.63 -3.32
N PHE A 100 -36.21 5.51 -2.91
CA PHE A 100 -35.83 4.47 -3.85
C PHE A 100 -37.00 3.56 -4.22
N THR A 101 -37.02 3.15 -5.48
CA THR A 101 -37.89 2.06 -5.94
C THR A 101 -37.28 0.69 -5.65
N GLU A 102 -38.08 -0.36 -5.78
CA GLU A 102 -37.60 -1.74 -5.59
C GLU A 102 -36.46 -2.09 -6.55
N GLY A 103 -36.52 -1.62 -7.80
CA GLY A 103 -35.45 -1.77 -8.78
C GLY A 103 -34.16 -1.04 -8.39
N GLN A 104 -34.25 0.14 -7.80
CA GLN A 104 -33.09 0.90 -7.31
C GLN A 104 -32.45 0.25 -6.08
N HIS A 105 -33.23 -0.35 -5.19
CA HIS A 105 -32.66 -1.14 -4.08
C HIS A 105 -31.83 -2.33 -4.56
N HIS A 106 -32.28 -3.01 -5.62
CA HIS A 106 -31.50 -4.07 -6.26
C HIS A 106 -30.22 -3.53 -6.93
N ALA A 107 -30.34 -2.43 -7.68
CA ALA A 107 -29.21 -1.75 -8.30
C ALA A 107 -28.14 -1.36 -7.26
N TYR A 108 -28.59 -0.84 -6.11
CA TYR A 108 -27.73 -0.42 -5.01
C TYR A 108 -27.00 -1.63 -4.42
N ALA A 109 -27.71 -2.74 -4.19
CA ALA A 109 -27.09 -3.96 -3.69
C ALA A 109 -26.03 -4.51 -4.65
N VAL A 110 -26.27 -4.47 -5.96
CA VAL A 110 -25.27 -4.88 -6.96
C VAL A 110 -24.05 -3.96 -6.90
N TRP A 111 -24.24 -2.64 -6.96
CA TRP A 111 -23.15 -1.66 -6.85
C TRP A 111 -22.33 -1.85 -5.56
N MET A 112 -23.00 -2.08 -4.42
CA MET A 112 -22.38 -2.32 -3.12
C MET A 112 -21.40 -3.51 -3.15
N THR A 113 -21.71 -4.58 -3.88
CA THR A 113 -20.81 -5.74 -3.99
C THR A 113 -19.49 -5.36 -4.67
N PHE A 114 -19.56 -4.64 -5.79
CA PHE A 114 -18.40 -4.15 -6.51
C PHE A 114 -17.61 -3.12 -5.69
N ALA A 115 -18.30 -2.18 -5.07
CA ALA A 115 -17.70 -1.15 -4.22
C ALA A 115 -16.89 -1.76 -3.06
N TYR A 116 -17.37 -2.81 -2.40
CA TYR A 116 -16.60 -3.48 -1.34
C TYR A 116 -15.40 -4.27 -1.87
N VAL A 117 -15.53 -4.93 -3.01
CA VAL A 117 -14.39 -5.58 -3.67
C VAL A 117 -13.32 -4.54 -3.97
N LEU A 118 -13.68 -3.39 -4.54
CA LEU A 118 -12.73 -2.29 -4.76
C LEU A 118 -12.15 -1.74 -3.45
N THR A 119 -12.97 -1.59 -2.41
CA THR A 119 -12.53 -1.07 -1.10
C THR A 119 -11.46 -1.96 -0.48
N LEU A 120 -11.48 -3.27 -0.76
CA LEU A 120 -10.43 -4.21 -0.35
C LEU A 120 -9.24 -4.24 -1.31
N VAL A 121 -9.51 -4.27 -2.61
CA VAL A 121 -8.49 -4.48 -3.65
C VAL A 121 -7.64 -3.22 -3.87
N VAL A 122 -8.25 -2.04 -3.98
CA VAL A 122 -7.56 -0.79 -4.31
C VAL A 122 -6.48 -0.44 -3.28
N PRO A 123 -6.73 -0.46 -1.95
CA PRO A 123 -5.70 -0.11 -0.98
C PRO A 123 -4.54 -1.12 -0.98
N VAL A 124 -4.81 -2.41 -1.25
CA VAL A 124 -3.77 -3.44 -1.39
C VAL A 124 -2.91 -3.20 -2.61
N ILE A 125 -3.55 -2.88 -3.74
CA ILE A 125 -2.88 -2.55 -5.00
C ILE A 125 -2.02 -1.29 -4.85
N VAL A 126 -2.55 -0.21 -4.27
CA VAL A 126 -1.81 1.03 -4.01
C VAL A 126 -0.66 0.80 -3.02
N ASP A 127 -0.86 -0.06 -2.02
CA ASP A 127 0.22 -0.45 -1.10
C ASP A 127 1.37 -1.13 -1.84
N ARG A 128 1.04 -2.01 -2.80
CA ARG A 128 2.01 -2.76 -3.63
C ARG A 128 2.66 -1.93 -4.74
N PHE A 129 1.95 -1.06 -5.45
CA PHE A 129 2.54 -0.29 -6.56
C PHE A 129 3.50 0.79 -6.11
N VAL A 130 3.24 1.44 -4.97
CA VAL A 130 4.19 2.39 -4.39
C VAL A 130 5.29 1.63 -3.59
N ARG A 131 5.43 0.32 -3.78
CA ARG A 131 6.49 -0.53 -3.20
C ARG A 131 7.73 -0.65 -4.09
N GLU A 132 7.80 0.06 -5.22
CA GLU A 132 9.02 0.24 -6.02
C GLU A 132 9.25 1.75 -6.22
N PRO A 133 10.40 2.30 -5.81
CA PRO A 133 11.66 2.04 -6.46
C PRO A 133 12.25 0.77 -5.88
N ALA A 134 12.34 -0.26 -6.73
CA ALA A 134 13.36 -1.25 -6.54
C ALA A 134 14.64 -0.48 -6.23
N GLU A 135 15.30 -0.83 -5.13
CA GLU A 135 16.74 -0.76 -5.12
C GLU A 135 17.19 -1.15 -6.54
N ALA A 136 17.82 -0.23 -7.25
CA ALA A 136 18.91 -0.63 -8.11
C ALA A 136 19.91 -1.32 -7.16
N LYS A 137 19.62 -2.58 -6.81
CA LYS A 137 20.60 -3.53 -6.34
C LYS A 137 21.55 -3.62 -7.51
N GLY A 138 22.60 -2.81 -7.46
CA GLY A 138 23.88 -3.27 -7.91
C GLY A 138 24.29 -4.39 -6.96
N PRO A 139 24.50 -5.59 -7.48
CA PRO A 139 25.59 -6.42 -7.04
C PRO A 139 26.66 -6.26 -8.12
N LEU A 140 27.56 -5.27 -7.96
CA LEU A 140 28.89 -5.16 -8.59
C LEU A 140 29.45 -3.73 -8.40
N ALA A 141 29.65 -3.30 -7.15
CA ALA A 141 30.53 -2.17 -6.84
C ALA A 141 31.07 -2.29 -5.41
N THR A 142 31.57 -3.48 -5.08
CA THR A 142 32.57 -3.64 -4.01
C THR A 142 33.75 -4.36 -4.62
N ALA A 143 34.33 -3.74 -5.64
CA ALA A 143 35.73 -3.90 -5.99
C ALA A 143 36.39 -2.57 -5.61
N ALA A 144 36.69 -2.43 -4.33
CA ALA A 144 37.73 -1.50 -3.90
C ALA A 144 39.05 -2.09 -4.42
N VAL A 145 39.46 -1.66 -5.61
CA VAL A 145 40.86 -1.73 -6.04
C VAL A 145 41.28 -0.28 -6.26
N PRO A 146 41.94 0.36 -5.28
CA PRO A 146 42.64 1.59 -5.58
C PRO A 146 43.85 1.24 -6.45
N ASP A 147 43.88 1.81 -7.66
CA ASP A 147 45.07 1.84 -8.50
C ASP A 147 46.25 2.43 -7.71
N PRO A 148 47.37 1.71 -7.52
CA PRO A 148 48.61 2.36 -7.18
C PRO A 148 49.23 2.92 -8.46
N ILE A 149 49.24 4.24 -8.53
CA ILE A 149 49.99 5.05 -9.49
C ILE A 149 51.44 4.54 -9.56
N ALA A 150 51.92 4.40 -10.80
CA ALA A 150 53.29 4.10 -11.15
C ALA A 150 54.26 5.19 -10.68
N GLU A 151 55.40 4.81 -10.08
CA GLU A 151 56.73 5.38 -10.35
C GLU A 151 57.81 4.30 -10.12
N GLU A 152 58.55 4.00 -11.18
CA GLU A 152 59.86 3.32 -11.25
C GLU A 152 60.98 4.25 -10.68
N PRO A 153 62.28 3.90 -10.69
CA PRO A 153 63.01 2.80 -10.05
C PRO A 153 64.17 3.37 -9.16
N LEU A 154 64.76 2.61 -8.24
CA LEU A 154 66.14 2.92 -7.80
C LEU A 154 66.84 1.72 -7.15
N ASP A 155 67.89 1.27 -7.85
CA ASP A 155 68.94 0.38 -7.35
C ASP A 155 69.63 0.98 -6.12
N SER A 156 69.96 0.14 -5.13
CA SER A 156 71.24 0.18 -4.40
C SER A 156 71.28 -0.85 -3.26
N GLU A 157 72.25 -1.77 -3.38
CA GLU A 157 73.18 -2.22 -2.34
C GLU A 157 72.61 -2.91 -1.08
N ALA A 158 72.78 -4.22 -0.90
CA ALA A 158 74.01 -4.95 -0.50
C ALA A 158 74.45 -4.69 0.95
N GLU A 159 74.91 -5.78 1.60
CA GLU A 159 75.46 -5.90 2.97
C GLU A 159 74.44 -5.82 4.13
N GLY A 160 74.42 -6.72 5.11
CA GLY A 160 75.28 -7.84 5.49
C GLY A 160 74.90 -8.29 6.91
N THR A 161 75.68 -9.20 7.47
CA THR A 161 75.66 -9.78 8.84
C THR A 161 74.75 -11.01 9.04
N SER A 162 75.31 -12.21 8.88
CA SER A 162 76.02 -13.01 9.91
C SER A 162 75.17 -13.29 11.14
N LYS A 163 74.65 -14.53 11.21
CA LYS A 163 74.33 -15.19 12.48
C LYS A 163 75.28 -16.36 12.66
N GLU A 164 76.41 -16.04 13.29
CA GLU A 164 77.32 -16.97 13.93
C GLU A 164 77.13 -16.78 15.44
N GLN A 165 76.51 -17.77 16.09
CA GLN A 165 76.56 -17.98 17.54
C GLN A 165 76.09 -19.42 17.79
N ASP A 166 77.02 -20.37 17.85
CA ASP A 166 77.77 -20.76 19.05
C ASP A 166 76.96 -21.72 19.93
N GLN A 167 77.15 -23.01 19.67
CA GLN A 167 76.98 -24.08 20.66
C GLN A 167 78.30 -24.86 20.72
N GLY A 168 79.28 -24.26 21.38
CA GLY A 168 80.44 -24.97 21.90
C GLY A 168 80.15 -25.62 23.25
N GLN A 169 80.52 -26.90 23.33
CA GLN A 169 81.16 -27.54 24.49
C GLN A 169 80.37 -27.74 25.79
N GLN A 170 79.98 -28.99 26.04
CA GLN A 170 80.11 -29.59 27.37
C GLN A 170 80.59 -31.06 27.28
N ALA A 171 81.83 -31.24 27.70
CA ALA A 171 82.48 -32.44 28.24
C ALA A 171 83.49 -31.91 29.29
N PRO A 172 84.19 -32.72 30.11
CA PRO A 172 84.18 -34.17 30.27
C PRO A 172 84.06 -34.62 31.75
N GLN A 173 83.89 -35.92 31.99
CA GLN A 173 84.74 -36.82 32.81
C GLN A 173 84.04 -38.18 32.93
#